data_AF-A0A8J2MQ16-F1
#
_entry.id   AF-A0A8J2MQ16-F1
#
_cell.length_a   1.000
_cell.length_b   1.000
_cell.length_c   1.000
_cell.angle_alpha   90.00
_cell.angle_beta   90.00
_cell.angle_gamma   90.00
#
_symmetry.space_group_name_H-M   'P 1'
#
loop_
_entity.id
_entity.type
_entity.pdbx_description
1 polymer ?
#
loop_
_entity_poly.entity_id
_entity_poly.type
_entity_poly.pdbx_seq_one_letter_code
_entity_poly.pdbx_strand_id
1 'polypeptide(L)'
;MTDSNNLESDNDPVEFEFPVLLSTSLADKLYIFQYPIRPASKGYDNTTFLKTSIKPENQEFRIEVGLDCNSANYDQRKGEKIAMDADGPFDRCENDKDRYFQGEYMDKTVLQSSRAVPDCSNYAVGTFQGNELHITPLKSIVQLRPQFNYLEQNEKNKDDESKKNGNESDEEETKAISVTFSRNRTDASKKLQEQSFENHSKKSLEELWIDTQYMNAESTQAQLTRLEMFCSINELYKNSLGVSCKDYLHMLAQSTNSDEHLNINGSANERSSHYMSSRPLLDQIRKILKDAKVISFKQLRSMIDSKHKDTDVLKYLQQVAVLVQGNWVVQNDLVFPKDKTSSQNGINSDLMCRARDYILLTFTENEFVKREEISKVIKLPAEEIEEILTNLATVVPEDGWKLLIPPNTEFTSKHSDIAHRQALHWETKRKQWKELLDALNHQPQRQRQRSIRESIGSENEERNVGRGKKTVRDSSISDDGAAAVEPVKTKKNVKSRKVSETT
;
A
#
# COMPACT_ATOMS: atom_id res chain seq x y z
N MET A 1 -36.33 14.77 3.09
CA MET A 1 -36.92 14.35 1.81
C MET A 1 -36.63 15.43 0.80
N THR A 2 -35.58 15.22 0.00
CA THR A 2 -35.17 16.01 -1.16
C THR A 2 -34.25 15.07 -1.92
N ASP A 3 -34.79 14.39 -2.93
CA ASP A 3 -34.05 13.37 -3.67
C ASP A 3 -33.09 14.04 -4.65
N SER A 4 -31.80 14.10 -4.28
CA SER A 4 -30.72 14.65 -5.12
C SER A 4 -30.29 13.69 -6.24
N ASN A 5 -31.24 12.96 -6.84
CA ASN A 5 -31.00 12.02 -7.93
C ASN A 5 -31.36 12.58 -9.31
N ASN A 6 -31.81 13.84 -9.42
CA ASN A 6 -31.87 14.55 -10.70
C ASN A 6 -30.45 15.00 -11.11
N LEU A 7 -29.62 14.03 -11.51
CA LEU A 7 -28.63 14.28 -12.55
C LEU A 7 -29.40 14.28 -13.87
N GLU A 8 -29.33 15.40 -14.58
CA GLU A 8 -30.05 15.66 -15.82
C GLU A 8 -29.65 14.63 -16.88
N SER A 9 -30.50 13.62 -17.10
CA SER A 9 -30.41 12.74 -18.26
C SER A 9 -31.18 13.37 -19.41
N ASP A 10 -30.52 14.26 -20.16
CA ASP A 10 -31.06 14.84 -21.39
C ASP A 10 -31.26 13.74 -22.44
N ASN A 11 -32.52 13.28 -22.51
CA ASN A 11 -33.20 12.57 -23.60
C ASN A 11 -32.34 12.13 -24.81
N ASP A 12 -31.57 11.05 -24.66
CA ASP A 12 -31.14 10.23 -25.79
C ASP A 12 -32.26 9.20 -26.08
N PRO A 13 -32.94 9.25 -27.23
CA PRO A 13 -34.03 8.32 -27.53
C PRO A 13 -33.50 6.90 -27.76
N VAL A 14 -34.05 5.92 -27.04
CA VAL A 14 -33.73 4.50 -27.26
C VAL A 14 -34.20 4.07 -28.65
N GLU A 15 -33.27 3.95 -29.59
CA GLU A 15 -33.57 3.48 -30.95
C GLU A 15 -33.87 1.97 -31.01
N PHE A 16 -33.16 1.18 -30.18
CA PHE A 16 -33.27 -0.28 -30.16
C PHE A 16 -33.20 -0.84 -28.75
N GLU A 17 -34.11 -1.76 -28.43
CA GLU A 17 -34.08 -2.60 -27.23
C GLU A 17 -33.96 -4.07 -27.68
N PHE A 18 -33.05 -4.82 -27.07
CA PHE A 18 -32.86 -6.25 -27.33
C PHE A 18 -32.62 -7.01 -26.02
N PRO A 19 -33.25 -8.19 -25.82
CA PRO A 19 -32.99 -9.01 -24.65
C PRO A 19 -31.55 -9.54 -24.66
N VAL A 20 -30.94 -9.55 -23.48
CA VAL A 20 -29.62 -10.12 -23.23
C VAL A 20 -29.80 -11.44 -22.49
N LEU A 21 -29.44 -12.54 -23.15
CA LEU A 21 -29.67 -13.90 -22.70
C LEU A 21 -28.34 -14.59 -22.38
N LEU A 22 -28.30 -15.45 -21.36
CA LEU A 22 -27.10 -16.20 -20.95
C LEU A 22 -27.23 -17.66 -21.38
N SER A 23 -26.32 -18.15 -22.22
CA SER A 23 -26.16 -19.59 -22.51
C SER A 23 -25.02 -20.16 -21.68
N THR A 24 -25.27 -21.28 -20.99
CA THR A 24 -24.25 -21.96 -20.18
C THR A 24 -23.72 -23.26 -20.81
N SER A 25 -24.31 -23.74 -21.92
CA SER A 25 -24.00 -25.01 -22.58
C SER A 25 -22.51 -25.25 -22.90
N LEU A 26 -21.80 -24.17 -23.25
CA LEU A 26 -20.39 -24.20 -23.65
C LEU A 26 -19.45 -23.50 -22.65
N ALA A 27 -19.93 -23.08 -21.47
CA ALA A 27 -19.14 -22.28 -20.52
C ALA A 27 -17.79 -22.92 -20.13
N ASP A 28 -17.76 -24.25 -19.98
CA ASP A 28 -16.54 -25.01 -19.65
C ASP A 28 -15.73 -25.48 -20.88
N LYS A 29 -16.19 -25.18 -22.10
CA LYS A 29 -15.66 -25.71 -23.37
C LYS A 29 -15.24 -24.62 -24.37
N LEU A 30 -15.64 -23.37 -24.17
CA LEU A 30 -15.41 -22.27 -25.11
C LEU A 30 -14.07 -21.57 -24.82
N TYR A 31 -13.18 -21.57 -25.82
CA TYR A 31 -11.86 -20.95 -25.75
C TYR A 31 -11.73 -19.89 -26.86
N ILE A 32 -11.07 -18.76 -26.57
CA ILE A 32 -10.65 -17.82 -27.60
C ILE A 32 -9.19 -18.09 -27.98
N PHE A 33 -8.96 -18.41 -29.25
CA PHE A 33 -7.63 -18.56 -29.83
C PHE A 33 -7.22 -17.25 -30.50
N GLN A 34 -6.16 -16.63 -30.00
CA GLN A 34 -5.57 -15.42 -30.56
C GLN A 34 -4.26 -15.75 -31.29
N TYR A 35 -3.99 -15.05 -32.39
CA TYR A 35 -2.76 -15.19 -33.18
C TYR A 35 -2.00 -13.84 -33.27
N PRO A 36 -1.30 -13.40 -32.20
CA PRO A 36 -0.79 -12.02 -32.09
C PRO A 36 0.15 -11.56 -33.22
N ILE A 37 0.79 -12.52 -33.91
CA ILE A 37 1.74 -12.25 -35.00
C ILE A 37 1.11 -12.25 -36.40
N ARG A 38 -0.21 -12.46 -36.53
CA ARG A 38 -0.91 -12.48 -37.81
C ARG A 38 -1.95 -11.37 -37.91
N PRO A 39 -2.07 -10.68 -39.06
CA PRO A 39 -3.16 -9.74 -39.28
C PRO A 39 -4.49 -10.51 -39.46
N ALA A 40 -5.58 -9.90 -39.02
CA ALA A 40 -6.92 -10.53 -39.06
C ALA A 40 -7.34 -10.99 -40.48
N SER A 41 -6.86 -10.33 -41.53
CA SER A 41 -7.15 -10.70 -42.93
C SER A 41 -6.32 -11.86 -43.48
N LYS A 42 -5.40 -12.44 -42.70
CA LYS A 42 -4.57 -13.60 -43.08
C LYS A 42 -4.53 -14.63 -41.94
N GLY A 43 -5.72 -14.97 -41.46
CA GLY A 43 -5.97 -16.04 -40.49
C GLY A 43 -5.53 -17.43 -40.99
N TYR A 44 -5.86 -18.45 -40.21
CA TYR A 44 -5.54 -19.84 -40.52
C TYR A 44 -6.71 -20.59 -41.22
N ASP A 45 -7.76 -19.86 -41.60
CA ASP A 45 -9.04 -20.42 -42.09
C ASP A 45 -8.88 -21.30 -43.34
N ASN A 46 -7.95 -20.92 -44.23
CA ASN A 46 -7.63 -21.64 -45.47
C ASN A 46 -6.42 -22.58 -45.34
N THR A 47 -6.02 -22.98 -44.12
CA THR A 47 -4.84 -23.82 -43.89
C THR A 47 -5.20 -25.22 -43.39
N THR A 48 -4.40 -26.21 -43.77
CA THR A 48 -4.58 -27.60 -43.33
C THR A 48 -3.99 -27.78 -41.93
N PHE A 49 -4.82 -28.11 -40.94
CA PHE A 49 -4.33 -28.57 -39.64
C PHE A 49 -4.10 -30.08 -39.71
N LEU A 50 -2.84 -30.50 -39.54
CA LEU A 50 -2.41 -31.90 -39.60
C LEU A 50 -2.73 -32.61 -38.29
N LYS A 51 -2.50 -31.93 -37.16
CA LYS A 51 -2.69 -32.45 -35.81
C LYS A 51 -3.07 -31.34 -34.85
N THR A 52 -3.99 -31.62 -33.93
CA THR A 52 -4.38 -30.74 -32.84
C THR A 52 -4.35 -31.51 -31.53
N SER A 53 -3.73 -30.96 -30.49
CA SER A 53 -3.63 -31.60 -29.18
C SER A 53 -3.91 -30.60 -28.06
N ILE A 54 -4.48 -31.07 -26.95
CA ILE A 54 -4.83 -30.28 -25.76
C ILE A 54 -4.28 -30.91 -24.48
N LYS A 55 -3.95 -30.06 -23.52
CA LYS A 55 -3.77 -30.34 -22.11
C LYS A 55 -4.91 -29.67 -21.33
N PRO A 56 -6.00 -30.37 -20.98
CA PRO A 56 -7.21 -29.75 -20.42
C PRO A 56 -7.02 -29.10 -19.05
N GLU A 57 -6.12 -29.58 -18.19
CA GLU A 57 -5.89 -29.01 -16.86
C GLU A 57 -5.07 -27.72 -16.93
N ASN A 58 -3.93 -27.75 -17.62
CA ASN A 58 -3.11 -26.54 -17.85
C ASN A 58 -3.73 -25.57 -18.87
N GLN A 59 -4.71 -26.02 -19.65
CA GLN A 59 -5.34 -25.28 -20.76
C GLN A 59 -4.33 -24.89 -21.86
N GLU A 60 -3.39 -25.80 -22.16
CA GLU A 60 -2.43 -25.63 -23.25
C GLU A 60 -2.91 -26.36 -24.50
N PHE A 61 -2.70 -25.73 -25.67
CA PHE A 61 -3.03 -26.26 -26.98
C PHE A 61 -1.78 -26.30 -27.85
N ARG A 62 -1.70 -27.32 -28.69
CA ARG A 62 -0.70 -27.49 -29.75
C ARG A 62 -1.41 -27.74 -31.07
N ILE A 63 -1.01 -27.03 -32.11
CA ILE A 63 -1.58 -27.15 -33.47
C ILE A 63 -0.43 -27.29 -34.46
N GLU A 64 -0.42 -28.39 -35.21
CA GLU A 64 0.50 -28.60 -36.32
C GLU A 64 -0.19 -28.15 -37.61
N VAL A 65 0.27 -27.03 -38.16
CA VAL A 65 -0.27 -26.43 -39.41
C VAL A 65 0.63 -26.83 -40.57
N GLY A 66 0.06 -27.49 -41.57
CA GLY A 66 0.76 -27.90 -42.78
C GLY A 66 1.18 -26.71 -43.64
N LEU A 67 2.33 -26.85 -44.30
CA LEU A 67 2.88 -25.93 -45.29
C LEU A 67 2.72 -26.51 -46.70
N ASP A 68 2.49 -25.64 -47.68
CA ASP A 68 2.52 -26.04 -49.09
C ASP A 68 3.96 -26.00 -49.62
N CYS A 69 4.63 -27.15 -49.60
CA CYS A 69 5.99 -27.34 -50.12
C CYS A 69 6.11 -27.19 -51.66
N ASN A 70 4.99 -27.08 -52.37
CA ASN A 70 4.95 -26.83 -53.82
C ASN A 70 4.67 -25.35 -54.16
N SER A 71 4.43 -24.52 -53.14
CA SER A 71 4.17 -23.09 -53.33
C SER A 71 5.40 -22.37 -53.89
N ALA A 72 5.17 -21.40 -54.78
CA ALA A 72 6.21 -20.49 -55.26
C ALA A 72 6.85 -19.63 -54.13
N ASN A 73 6.26 -19.63 -52.93
CA ASN A 73 6.82 -18.97 -51.75
C ASN A 73 7.67 -19.88 -50.84
N TYR A 74 7.83 -21.17 -51.19
CA TYR A 74 8.58 -22.15 -50.41
C TYR A 74 9.91 -22.50 -51.10
N ASP A 75 11.03 -22.35 -50.37
CA ASP A 75 12.36 -22.77 -50.84
C ASP A 75 12.60 -24.24 -50.47
N GLN A 76 12.41 -25.13 -51.44
CA GLN A 76 12.56 -26.57 -51.26
C GLN A 76 13.95 -26.97 -50.75
N ARG A 77 15.04 -26.34 -51.23
CA ARG A 77 16.41 -26.67 -50.79
C ARG A 77 16.64 -26.29 -49.33
N LYS A 78 16.07 -25.15 -48.90
CA LYS A 78 16.15 -24.73 -47.50
C LYS A 78 15.25 -25.60 -46.62
N GLY A 79 14.07 -25.97 -47.10
CA GLY A 79 13.15 -26.88 -46.42
C GLY A 79 13.74 -28.28 -46.20
N GLU A 80 14.42 -28.81 -47.22
CA GLU A 80 15.15 -30.08 -47.18
C GLU A 80 16.27 -30.04 -46.15
N LYS A 81 17.10 -28.98 -46.21
CA LYS A 81 18.16 -28.79 -45.21
C LYS A 81 17.61 -28.72 -43.79
N ILE A 82 16.50 -28.01 -43.54
CA ILE A 82 15.92 -27.90 -42.20
C ILE A 82 15.42 -29.26 -41.68
N ALA A 83 14.79 -30.07 -42.55
CA ALA A 83 14.36 -31.42 -42.18
C ALA A 83 15.56 -32.33 -41.86
N MET A 84 16.58 -32.33 -42.72
CA MET A 84 17.81 -33.10 -42.52
C MET A 84 18.60 -32.67 -41.28
N ASP A 85 18.67 -31.37 -40.99
CA ASP A 85 19.30 -30.82 -39.78
C ASP A 85 18.57 -31.26 -38.48
N ALA A 86 17.25 -31.51 -38.54
CA ALA A 86 16.42 -31.87 -37.39
C ALA A 86 16.29 -33.39 -37.17
N ASP A 87 16.07 -34.14 -38.25
CA ASP A 87 15.75 -35.58 -38.23
C ASP A 87 16.87 -36.47 -38.77
N GLY A 88 18.01 -35.89 -39.15
CA GLY A 88 19.09 -36.60 -39.83
C GLY A 88 18.72 -37.04 -41.26
N PRO A 89 19.53 -37.91 -41.88
CA PRO A 89 19.25 -38.44 -43.22
C PRO A 89 17.87 -39.08 -43.33
N PHE A 90 17.20 -38.90 -44.47
CA PHE A 90 15.93 -39.58 -44.74
C PHE A 90 16.19 -40.99 -45.28
N ASP A 91 16.27 -41.97 -44.37
CA ASP A 91 16.22 -43.39 -44.72
C ASP A 91 14.79 -43.93 -44.55
N ARG A 92 14.31 -44.66 -45.57
CA ARG A 92 12.96 -45.25 -45.62
C ARG A 92 12.86 -46.57 -44.84
N CYS A 93 13.96 -47.00 -44.19
CA CYS A 93 14.07 -48.30 -43.52
C CYS A 93 13.98 -48.25 -41.98
N GLU A 94 14.03 -47.07 -41.35
CA GLU A 94 13.90 -46.93 -39.88
C GLU A 94 12.45 -46.64 -39.44
N ASN A 95 12.18 -46.84 -38.14
CA ASN A 95 10.84 -46.64 -37.59
C ASN A 95 10.48 -45.15 -37.52
N ASP A 96 9.59 -44.72 -38.43
CA ASP A 96 9.07 -43.37 -38.66
C ASP A 96 8.41 -42.63 -37.47
N LYS A 97 8.49 -43.15 -36.24
CA LYS A 97 7.71 -42.67 -35.08
C LYS A 97 8.32 -41.50 -34.34
N ASP A 98 9.65 -41.34 -34.40
CA ASP A 98 10.38 -40.34 -33.62
C ASP A 98 10.88 -39.15 -34.47
N ARG A 99 10.60 -39.13 -35.79
CA ARG A 99 10.92 -38.00 -36.67
C ARG A 99 10.02 -36.79 -36.38
N TYR A 100 10.59 -35.59 -36.40
CA TYR A 100 9.86 -34.33 -36.25
C TYR A 100 9.02 -34.03 -37.51
N PHE A 101 9.60 -34.15 -38.71
CA PHE A 101 8.93 -34.00 -40.01
C PHE A 101 8.63 -35.39 -40.61
N GLN A 102 7.52 -35.50 -41.34
CA GLN A 102 7.08 -36.81 -41.91
C GLN A 102 7.74 -37.15 -43.24
N GLY A 103 8.56 -36.26 -43.79
CA GLY A 103 9.20 -36.45 -45.09
C GLY A 103 10.47 -35.62 -45.25
N GLU A 104 10.96 -35.58 -46.49
CA GLU A 104 12.24 -34.97 -46.88
C GLU A 104 12.26 -33.42 -46.77
N TYR A 105 11.17 -32.77 -46.31
CA TYR A 105 11.03 -31.31 -46.25
C TYR A 105 10.36 -30.83 -44.95
N MET A 106 10.63 -29.58 -44.56
CA MET A 106 9.89 -28.85 -43.51
C MET A 106 8.40 -28.63 -43.90
N ASP A 107 7.59 -29.67 -43.76
CA ASP A 107 6.19 -29.75 -44.20
C ASP A 107 5.17 -29.09 -43.25
N LYS A 108 5.60 -28.67 -42.06
CA LYS A 108 4.71 -28.13 -41.03
C LYS A 108 5.32 -27.05 -40.15
N THR A 109 4.44 -26.30 -39.49
CA THR A 109 4.78 -25.39 -38.39
C THR A 109 3.97 -25.73 -37.16
N VAL A 110 4.60 -25.72 -35.99
CA VAL A 110 3.92 -26.00 -34.72
C VAL A 110 3.56 -24.68 -34.05
N LEU A 111 2.29 -24.50 -33.72
CA LEU A 111 1.81 -23.44 -32.84
C LEU A 111 1.59 -24.03 -31.44
N GLN A 112 2.14 -23.39 -30.41
CA GLN A 112 1.81 -23.70 -29.01
C GLN A 112 1.17 -22.48 -28.35
N SER A 113 0.19 -22.72 -27.50
CA SER A 113 -0.54 -21.66 -26.83
C SER A 113 0.06 -21.30 -25.47
N SER A 114 0.11 -20.02 -25.14
CA SER A 114 0.23 -19.54 -23.76
C SER A 114 -1.09 -18.92 -23.29
N ARG A 115 -1.51 -19.16 -22.05
CA ARG A 115 -2.67 -18.49 -21.46
C ARG A 115 -2.47 -16.97 -21.46
N ALA A 116 -3.46 -16.22 -21.93
CA ALA A 116 -3.36 -14.76 -22.10
C ALA A 116 -3.77 -13.98 -20.85
N VAL A 117 -4.70 -14.53 -20.05
CA VAL A 117 -5.25 -13.91 -18.83
C VAL A 117 -5.38 -15.00 -17.75
N PRO A 118 -5.00 -14.77 -16.49
CA PRO A 118 -5.02 -15.80 -15.45
C PRO A 118 -6.44 -16.27 -15.07
N ASP A 119 -7.39 -15.33 -15.03
CA ASP A 119 -8.83 -15.57 -14.85
C ASP A 119 -9.58 -14.95 -16.05
N CYS A 120 -10.65 -15.62 -16.48
CA CYS A 120 -11.52 -15.17 -17.56
C CYS A 120 -13.00 -15.08 -17.15
N SER A 121 -13.31 -15.21 -15.85
CA SER A 121 -14.67 -15.14 -15.28
C SER A 121 -15.47 -13.88 -15.68
N ASN A 122 -14.79 -12.79 -15.98
CA ASN A 122 -15.35 -11.51 -16.43
C ASN A 122 -15.39 -11.33 -17.96
N TYR A 123 -15.06 -12.36 -18.75
CA TYR A 123 -15.11 -12.34 -20.21
C TYR A 123 -16.14 -13.34 -20.75
N ALA A 124 -16.84 -12.95 -21.81
CA ALA A 124 -17.81 -13.77 -22.50
C ALA A 124 -17.88 -13.41 -23.99
N VAL A 125 -18.42 -14.31 -24.80
CA VAL A 125 -18.68 -14.09 -26.22
C VAL A 125 -20.15 -13.75 -26.41
N GLY A 126 -20.43 -12.60 -27.04
CA GLY A 126 -21.77 -12.20 -27.46
C GLY A 126 -22.04 -12.66 -28.90
N THR A 127 -23.16 -13.34 -29.13
CA THR A 127 -23.65 -13.73 -30.44
C THR A 127 -25.05 -13.18 -30.66
N PHE A 128 -25.26 -12.51 -31.79
CA PHE A 128 -26.58 -11.99 -32.17
C PHE A 128 -27.35 -13.01 -33.00
N GLN A 129 -28.64 -13.18 -32.69
CA GLN A 129 -29.60 -13.90 -33.51
C GLN A 129 -30.87 -13.05 -33.64
N GLY A 130 -31.13 -12.51 -34.84
CA GLY A 130 -32.22 -11.55 -35.03
C GLY A 130 -32.01 -10.30 -34.17
N ASN A 131 -32.94 -10.03 -33.25
CA ASN A 131 -32.89 -8.92 -32.31
C ASN A 131 -32.61 -9.38 -30.86
N GLU A 132 -31.88 -10.47 -30.67
CA GLU A 132 -31.49 -11.00 -29.35
C GLU A 132 -29.96 -11.12 -29.24
N LEU A 133 -29.41 -10.81 -28.06
CA LEU A 133 -27.99 -10.97 -27.75
C LEU A 133 -27.79 -12.16 -26.80
N HIS A 134 -27.16 -13.22 -27.27
CA HIS A 134 -26.82 -14.39 -26.46
C HIS A 134 -25.35 -14.34 -26.03
N ILE A 135 -25.13 -14.26 -24.73
CA ILE A 135 -23.81 -14.24 -24.08
C ILE A 135 -23.46 -15.66 -23.64
N THR A 136 -22.27 -16.14 -24.01
CA THR A 136 -21.69 -17.41 -23.54
C THR A 136 -20.39 -17.16 -22.77
N PRO A 137 -20.25 -17.59 -21.50
CA PRO A 137 -19.00 -17.47 -20.75
C PRO A 137 -17.82 -18.19 -21.40
N LEU A 138 -16.61 -17.73 -21.10
CA LEU A 138 -15.36 -18.34 -21.59
C LEU A 138 -14.70 -19.22 -20.54
N LYS A 139 -14.05 -20.30 -21.01
CA LYS A 139 -13.19 -21.15 -20.19
C LYS A 139 -11.75 -20.68 -20.12
N SER A 140 -11.25 -20.07 -21.21
CA SER A 140 -9.93 -19.42 -21.26
C SER A 140 -9.75 -18.57 -22.51
N ILE A 141 -8.75 -17.68 -22.46
CA ILE A 141 -8.23 -16.95 -23.62
C ILE A 141 -6.77 -17.35 -23.78
N VAL A 142 -6.39 -17.84 -24.95
CA VAL A 142 -5.05 -18.36 -25.22
C VAL A 142 -4.43 -17.72 -26.46
N GLN A 143 -3.13 -17.48 -26.42
CA GLN A 143 -2.36 -16.89 -27.51
C GLN A 143 -1.43 -17.94 -28.13
N LEU A 144 -1.70 -18.30 -29.39
CA LEU A 144 -0.90 -19.23 -30.17
C LEU A 144 0.29 -18.51 -30.79
N ARG A 145 1.50 -19.03 -30.54
CA ARG A 145 2.75 -18.57 -31.15
C ARG A 145 3.48 -19.73 -31.82
N PRO A 146 4.13 -19.52 -32.98
CA PRO A 146 5.02 -20.51 -33.57
C PRO A 146 6.11 -20.92 -32.60
N GLN A 147 6.37 -22.22 -32.56
CA GLN A 147 7.48 -22.83 -31.84
C GLN A 147 8.49 -23.37 -32.86
N PHE A 148 9.77 -23.31 -32.51
CA PHE A 148 10.87 -23.65 -33.39
C PHE A 148 11.71 -24.81 -32.85
N ASN A 149 11.05 -25.77 -32.17
CA ASN A 149 11.70 -26.88 -31.45
C ASN A 149 12.64 -27.74 -32.33
N TYR A 150 12.43 -27.74 -33.65
CA TYR A 150 13.34 -28.38 -34.61
C TYR A 150 14.75 -27.75 -34.63
N LEU A 151 14.89 -26.48 -34.23
CA LEU A 151 16.19 -25.82 -34.04
C LEU A 151 16.89 -26.35 -32.78
N GLU A 152 16.16 -26.50 -31.68
CA GLU A 152 16.70 -27.12 -30.44
C GLU A 152 17.09 -28.58 -30.66
N GLN A 153 16.35 -29.30 -31.52
CA GLN A 153 16.69 -30.67 -31.90
C GLN A 153 17.99 -30.73 -32.69
N ASN A 154 18.18 -29.83 -33.67
CA ASN A 154 19.42 -29.69 -34.43
C ASN A 154 20.63 -29.36 -33.51
N GLU A 155 20.46 -28.49 -32.51
CA GLU A 155 21.50 -28.22 -31.51
C GLU A 155 21.85 -29.47 -30.68
N LYS A 156 20.86 -30.20 -30.18
CA LYS A 156 21.09 -31.48 -29.47
C LYS A 156 21.79 -32.53 -30.33
N ASN A 157 21.35 -32.69 -31.57
CA ASN A 157 21.96 -33.62 -32.53
C ASN A 157 23.45 -33.29 -32.75
N LYS A 158 23.80 -32.00 -32.89
CA LYS A 158 25.20 -31.53 -33.00
C LYS A 158 26.01 -31.77 -31.74
N ASP A 159 25.44 -31.50 -30.56
CA ASP A 159 26.11 -31.79 -29.29
C ASP A 159 26.40 -33.29 -29.15
N ASP A 160 25.44 -34.15 -29.50
CA ASP A 160 25.61 -35.61 -29.40
C ASP A 160 26.55 -36.17 -30.48
N GLU A 161 26.56 -35.63 -31.70
CA GLU A 161 27.60 -35.92 -32.70
C GLU A 161 28.99 -35.48 -32.23
N SER A 162 29.10 -34.33 -31.55
CA SER A 162 30.38 -33.83 -31.04
C SER A 162 30.93 -34.72 -29.92
N LYS A 163 30.07 -35.21 -29.01
CA LYS A 163 30.42 -36.19 -27.98
C LYS A 163 30.78 -37.55 -28.59
N LYS A 164 30.09 -37.98 -29.65
CA LYS A 164 30.33 -39.27 -30.32
C LYS A 164 31.62 -39.29 -31.14
N ASN A 165 32.05 -38.13 -31.65
CA ASN A 165 33.31 -37.96 -32.38
C ASN A 165 34.50 -37.55 -31.49
N GLY A 166 34.23 -37.08 -30.26
CA GLY A 166 35.23 -36.86 -29.23
C GLY A 166 35.55 -38.16 -28.49
N ASN A 167 36.76 -38.69 -28.67
CA ASN A 167 37.29 -39.76 -27.83
C ASN A 167 37.51 -39.24 -26.40
N GLU A 168 36.47 -39.28 -25.56
CA GLU A 168 36.65 -39.46 -24.12
C GLU A 168 36.68 -40.97 -23.83
N SER A 169 37.74 -41.42 -23.16
CA SER A 169 37.86 -42.82 -22.74
C SER A 169 36.69 -43.22 -21.84
N ASP A 170 36.18 -44.44 -22.01
CA ASP A 170 35.33 -45.11 -21.04
C ASP A 170 36.09 -45.29 -19.71
N GLU A 171 36.01 -44.30 -18.81
CA GLU A 171 36.03 -44.56 -17.38
C GLU A 171 34.59 -44.70 -16.91
N GLU A 172 34.16 -45.95 -16.69
CA GLU A 172 32.90 -46.28 -16.04
C GLU A 172 32.92 -45.76 -14.58
N GLU A 173 32.63 -44.47 -14.37
CA GLU A 173 32.32 -43.96 -13.04
C GLU A 173 31.03 -44.63 -12.54
N THR A 174 31.23 -45.71 -11.79
CA THR A 174 30.18 -46.40 -11.04
C THR A 174 29.39 -45.39 -10.22
N LYS A 175 28.17 -45.07 -10.66
CA LYS A 175 27.30 -44.08 -10.00
C LYS A 175 26.94 -44.56 -8.60
N ALA A 176 27.72 -44.10 -7.61
CA ALA A 176 27.44 -44.31 -6.21
C ALA A 176 26.07 -43.72 -5.87
N ILE A 177 25.09 -44.59 -5.59
CA ILE A 177 23.72 -44.19 -5.26
C ILE A 177 23.75 -43.51 -3.88
N SER A 178 23.92 -42.19 -3.85
CA SER A 178 23.81 -41.42 -2.61
C SER A 178 22.34 -41.34 -2.20
N VAL A 179 21.92 -42.24 -1.30
CA VAL A 179 20.55 -42.27 -0.76
C VAL A 179 20.36 -41.06 0.17
N THR A 180 20.01 -39.91 -0.40
CA THR A 180 19.69 -38.71 0.35
C THR A 180 18.31 -38.84 1.00
N PHE A 181 18.30 -39.32 2.24
CA PHE A 181 17.08 -39.43 3.04
C PHE A 181 16.35 -38.08 3.10
N SER A 182 15.08 -38.09 2.67
CA SER A 182 14.23 -36.90 2.62
C SER A 182 13.94 -36.38 4.02
N ARG A 183 14.72 -35.37 4.46
CA ARG A 183 14.48 -34.65 5.71
C ARG A 183 13.08 -34.03 5.67
N ASN A 184 12.25 -34.32 6.67
CA ASN A 184 10.90 -33.74 6.80
C ASN A 184 10.99 -32.20 6.73
N ARG A 185 10.57 -31.63 5.59
CA ARG A 185 10.53 -30.18 5.35
C ARG A 185 9.28 -29.59 5.99
N THR A 186 9.44 -28.40 6.56
CA THR A 186 8.34 -27.57 7.08
C THR A 186 7.37 -27.19 5.95
N ASP A 187 6.08 -27.09 6.27
CA ASP A 187 5.05 -26.92 5.23
C ASP A 187 5.13 -25.57 4.50
N ALA A 188 5.70 -24.53 5.13
CA ALA A 188 6.02 -23.28 4.46
C ALA A 188 7.06 -23.46 3.33
N SER A 189 8.09 -24.29 3.54
CA SER A 189 9.10 -24.58 2.52
C SER A 189 8.59 -25.50 1.42
N LYS A 190 7.59 -26.35 1.70
CA LYS A 190 6.87 -27.10 0.66
C LYS A 190 6.06 -26.15 -0.22
N LYS A 191 5.26 -25.26 0.38
CA LYS A 191 4.47 -24.24 -0.36
C LYS A 191 5.35 -23.32 -1.22
N LEU A 192 6.52 -22.91 -0.74
CA LEU A 192 7.45 -22.10 -1.54
C LEU A 192 8.06 -22.89 -2.72
N GLN A 193 8.32 -24.20 -2.55
CA GLN A 193 8.76 -25.09 -3.62
C GLN A 193 7.61 -25.44 -4.58
N GLU A 194 6.36 -25.48 -4.12
CA GLU A 194 5.16 -25.63 -4.97
C GLU A 194 4.92 -24.42 -5.87
N GLN A 195 5.32 -23.23 -5.41
CA GLN A 195 5.32 -21.99 -6.20
C GLN A 195 6.59 -21.81 -7.07
N SER A 196 7.57 -22.73 -7.02
CA SER A 196 8.77 -22.61 -7.84
C SER A 196 8.48 -22.95 -9.31
N PHE A 197 9.14 -22.25 -10.22
CA PHE A 197 9.02 -22.45 -11.67
C PHE A 197 9.30 -23.90 -12.10
N GLU A 198 10.26 -24.56 -11.43
CA GLU A 198 10.61 -25.97 -11.66
C GLU A 198 9.43 -26.91 -11.37
N ASN A 199 8.66 -26.65 -10.31
CA ASN A 199 7.57 -27.52 -9.89
C ASN A 199 6.32 -27.30 -10.76
N HIS A 200 6.05 -26.05 -11.16
CA HIS A 200 5.05 -25.75 -12.20
C HIS A 200 5.41 -26.37 -13.55
N SER A 201 6.68 -26.28 -13.98
CA SER A 201 7.17 -26.92 -15.20
C SER A 201 7.03 -28.44 -15.14
N LYS A 202 7.40 -29.05 -14.00
CA LYS A 202 7.27 -30.49 -13.79
C LYS A 202 5.81 -30.95 -13.83
N LYS A 203 4.89 -30.25 -13.16
CA LYS A 203 3.44 -30.56 -13.22
C LYS A 203 2.86 -30.39 -14.63
N SER A 204 3.30 -29.38 -15.39
CA SER A 204 2.92 -29.27 -16.81
C SER A 204 3.45 -30.46 -17.60
N LEU A 205 4.69 -30.89 -17.39
CA LEU A 205 5.26 -32.09 -18.04
C LEU A 205 4.57 -33.41 -17.63
N GLU A 206 4.02 -33.50 -16.42
CA GLU A 206 3.26 -34.66 -15.92
C GLU A 206 1.89 -34.81 -16.63
N GLU A 207 1.28 -33.71 -17.10
CA GLU A 207 0.05 -33.77 -17.90
C GLU A 207 0.35 -34.23 -19.35
N LEU A 208 -0.32 -35.30 -19.78
CA LEU A 208 -0.21 -35.86 -21.13
C LEU A 208 -0.99 -35.03 -22.16
N TRP A 209 -0.44 -34.94 -23.38
CA TRP A 209 -1.16 -34.38 -24.52
C TRP A 209 -2.29 -35.33 -24.96
N ILE A 210 -3.51 -34.81 -25.04
CA ILE A 210 -4.67 -35.50 -25.61
C ILE A 210 -4.82 -35.04 -27.06
N ASP A 211 -4.75 -35.98 -27.99
CA ASP A 211 -4.98 -35.69 -29.41
C ASP A 211 -6.46 -35.49 -29.71
N THR A 212 -6.73 -34.48 -30.54
CA THR A 212 -8.07 -33.98 -30.87
C THR A 212 -8.21 -33.83 -32.38
N GLN A 213 -9.42 -33.94 -32.90
CA GLN A 213 -9.70 -33.74 -34.32
C GLN A 213 -10.17 -32.30 -34.57
N TYR A 214 -9.47 -31.58 -35.44
CA TYR A 214 -9.95 -30.29 -35.94
C TYR A 214 -11.14 -30.48 -36.89
N MET A 215 -12.19 -29.71 -36.67
CA MET A 215 -13.35 -29.61 -37.55
C MET A 215 -13.38 -28.20 -38.13
N ASN A 216 -13.42 -28.09 -39.47
CA ASN A 216 -13.49 -26.80 -40.16
C ASN A 216 -14.75 -26.02 -39.74
N ALA A 217 -14.64 -24.70 -39.60
CA ALA A 217 -15.73 -23.78 -39.26
C ALA A 217 -16.96 -23.88 -40.19
N GLU A 218 -16.76 -24.25 -41.45
CA GLU A 218 -17.84 -24.46 -42.43
C GLU A 218 -18.56 -25.82 -42.28
N SER A 219 -18.00 -26.76 -41.50
CA SER A 219 -18.57 -28.10 -41.35
C SER A 219 -19.90 -28.10 -40.60
N THR A 220 -20.79 -29.05 -40.93
CA THR A 220 -22.07 -29.23 -40.24
C THR A 220 -21.90 -29.39 -38.73
N GLN A 221 -20.84 -30.06 -38.28
CA GLN A 221 -20.55 -30.24 -36.85
C GLN A 221 -20.25 -28.89 -36.17
N ALA A 222 -19.41 -28.05 -36.78
CA ALA A 222 -19.11 -26.72 -36.26
C ALA A 222 -20.36 -25.81 -36.24
N GLN A 223 -21.22 -25.92 -37.26
CA GLN A 223 -22.50 -25.21 -37.32
C GLN A 223 -23.46 -25.67 -36.20
N LEU A 224 -23.56 -26.97 -35.93
CA LEU A 224 -24.38 -27.51 -34.84
C LEU A 224 -23.86 -27.08 -33.47
N THR A 225 -22.56 -27.18 -33.21
CA THR A 225 -21.95 -26.69 -31.95
C THR A 225 -22.06 -25.17 -31.81
N ARG A 226 -22.07 -24.41 -32.92
CA ARG A 226 -22.38 -22.97 -32.89
C ARG A 226 -23.80 -22.67 -32.39
N LEU A 227 -24.78 -23.56 -32.64
CA LEU A 227 -26.13 -23.40 -32.09
C LEU A 227 -26.17 -23.54 -30.57
N GLU A 228 -25.22 -24.25 -29.94
CA GLU A 228 -25.13 -24.39 -28.48
C GLU A 228 -24.74 -23.07 -27.77
N MET A 229 -24.22 -22.07 -28.50
CA MET A 229 -24.01 -20.71 -27.95
C MET A 229 -25.33 -19.94 -27.73
N PHE A 230 -26.43 -20.35 -28.36
CA PHE A 230 -27.73 -19.75 -28.13
C PHE A 230 -28.39 -20.31 -26.86
N CYS A 231 -29.07 -19.42 -26.15
CA CYS A 231 -29.72 -19.74 -24.87
C CYS A 231 -30.94 -20.64 -25.12
N SER A 232 -31.00 -21.79 -24.46
CA SER A 232 -32.21 -22.63 -24.48
C SER A 232 -33.29 -22.05 -23.57
N ILE A 233 -34.56 -22.19 -23.96
CA ILE A 233 -35.74 -21.65 -23.24
C ILE A 233 -35.74 -21.99 -21.74
N ASN A 234 -35.18 -23.14 -21.36
CA ASN A 234 -35.08 -23.60 -19.97
C ASN A 234 -34.06 -22.81 -19.10
N GLU A 235 -33.19 -21.99 -19.69
CA GLU A 235 -32.16 -21.23 -18.96
C GLU A 235 -32.59 -19.80 -18.61
N LEU A 236 -33.67 -19.29 -19.22
CA LEU A 236 -34.16 -17.91 -19.15
C LEU A 236 -34.44 -17.39 -17.72
N TYR A 237 -34.59 -18.28 -16.73
CA TYR A 237 -35.00 -17.94 -15.37
C TYR A 237 -33.93 -18.19 -14.29
N LYS A 238 -32.68 -18.49 -14.67
CA LYS A 238 -31.64 -18.88 -13.69
C LYS A 238 -31.07 -17.75 -12.84
N ASN A 239 -31.11 -16.49 -13.28
CA ASN A 239 -30.49 -15.35 -12.57
C ASN A 239 -31.42 -14.15 -12.42
N SER A 240 -31.97 -13.96 -11.22
CA SER A 240 -32.51 -12.67 -10.80
C SER A 240 -31.37 -11.79 -10.28
N LEU A 241 -30.96 -10.77 -11.04
CA LEU A 241 -29.98 -9.75 -10.64
C LEU A 241 -30.55 -8.78 -9.58
N GLY A 242 -31.19 -9.31 -8.54
CA GLY A 242 -31.98 -8.58 -7.54
C GLY A 242 -31.16 -7.88 -6.44
N VAL A 243 -29.93 -7.49 -6.72
CA VAL A 243 -29.06 -6.78 -5.77
C VAL A 243 -29.33 -5.27 -5.89
N SER A 244 -29.52 -4.56 -4.76
CA SER A 244 -29.75 -3.11 -4.82
C SER A 244 -28.48 -2.37 -5.27
N CYS A 245 -28.62 -1.19 -5.86
CA CYS A 245 -27.47 -0.39 -6.33
C CYS A 245 -26.45 -0.11 -5.22
N LYS A 246 -26.90 0.03 -3.95
CA LYS A 246 -26.03 0.26 -2.80
C LYS A 246 -25.27 -1.00 -2.39
N ASP A 247 -25.95 -2.14 -2.38
CA ASP A 247 -25.34 -3.43 -2.01
C ASP A 247 -24.37 -3.90 -3.10
N TYR A 248 -24.70 -3.66 -4.38
CA TYR A 248 -23.82 -3.93 -5.52
C TYR A 248 -22.55 -3.07 -5.45
N LEU A 249 -22.69 -1.76 -5.19
CA LEU A 249 -21.53 -0.88 -4.99
C LEU A 249 -20.68 -1.32 -3.80
N HIS A 250 -21.28 -1.71 -2.68
CA HIS A 250 -20.55 -2.23 -1.52
C HIS A 250 -19.86 -3.57 -1.82
N MET A 251 -20.43 -4.41 -2.68
CA MET A 251 -19.83 -5.68 -3.10
C MET A 251 -18.63 -5.46 -4.04
N LEU A 252 -18.70 -4.49 -4.96
CA LEU A 252 -17.58 -4.12 -5.83
C LEU A 252 -16.46 -3.38 -5.06
N ALA A 253 -16.84 -2.52 -4.13
CA ALA A 253 -15.94 -1.67 -3.36
C ALA A 253 -15.82 -2.13 -1.90
N GLN A 254 -15.75 -3.44 -1.66
CA GLN A 254 -15.44 -3.97 -0.33
C GLN A 254 -14.09 -3.40 0.10
N SER A 255 -14.11 -2.49 1.09
CA SER A 255 -12.90 -2.06 1.77
C SER A 255 -12.22 -3.32 2.31
N THR A 256 -10.95 -3.51 1.98
CA THR A 256 -10.15 -4.63 2.49
C THR A 256 -10.11 -4.53 4.02
N ASN A 257 -11.04 -5.19 4.69
CA ASN A 257 -11.00 -5.43 6.12
C ASN A 257 -9.94 -6.51 6.36
N SER A 258 -8.68 -6.11 6.16
CA SER A 258 -7.51 -6.72 6.77
C SER A 258 -7.53 -6.38 8.26
N ASP A 259 -8.60 -6.79 8.95
CA ASP A 259 -8.76 -6.72 10.41
C ASP A 259 -7.89 -7.80 11.07
N GLU A 260 -6.61 -7.81 10.72
CA GLU A 260 -5.53 -8.50 11.44
C GLU A 260 -4.17 -7.92 10.97
N HIS A 261 -3.40 -7.38 11.93
CA HIS A 261 -2.01 -6.95 11.80
C HIS A 261 -1.66 -5.71 10.95
N LEU A 262 -2.08 -4.50 11.36
CA LEU A 262 -1.20 -3.33 11.33
C LEU A 262 -1.35 -2.47 12.58
N ASN A 263 -0.38 -2.59 13.49
CA ASN A 263 -0.22 -1.70 14.63
C ASN A 263 0.97 -0.75 14.34
N ILE A 264 0.90 0.48 14.87
CA ILE A 264 1.98 1.48 14.96
C ILE A 264 2.28 2.30 13.67
N ASN A 265 2.00 3.62 13.79
CA ASN A 265 2.53 4.76 13.02
C ASN A 265 2.19 4.90 11.51
N GLY A 266 1.07 5.57 11.21
CA GLY A 266 0.75 6.07 9.86
C GLY A 266 -0.27 7.21 9.82
N SER A 267 0.20 8.46 9.79
CA SER A 267 -0.62 9.69 9.89
C SER A 267 -1.67 9.90 8.77
N ALA A 268 -1.58 9.16 7.66
CA ALA A 268 -2.45 9.34 6.48
C ALA A 268 -3.73 8.51 6.52
N ASN A 269 -3.66 7.23 6.88
CA ASN A 269 -4.81 6.30 6.80
C ASN A 269 -5.88 6.57 7.88
N GLU A 270 -5.51 7.38 8.87
CA GLU A 270 -6.30 7.74 10.03
C GLU A 270 -7.41 8.77 9.75
N ARG A 271 -7.52 9.31 8.53
CA ARG A 271 -8.48 10.34 8.12
C ARG A 271 -9.76 9.82 7.42
N SER A 272 -9.84 8.52 7.11
CA SER A 272 -11.04 7.97 6.46
C SER A 272 -12.28 8.09 7.34
N SER A 273 -13.37 8.62 6.78
CA SER A 273 -14.65 8.79 7.48
C SER A 273 -15.16 7.48 8.10
N HIS A 274 -14.95 6.35 7.41
CA HIS A 274 -15.31 5.03 7.93
C HIS A 274 -14.47 4.64 9.15
N TYR A 275 -13.16 4.87 9.11
CA TYR A 275 -12.25 4.57 10.23
C TYR A 275 -12.43 5.52 11.43
N MET A 276 -12.97 6.72 11.21
CA MET A 276 -13.48 7.56 12.30
C MET A 276 -14.77 6.97 12.89
N SER A 277 -15.72 6.54 12.05
CA SER A 277 -17.03 6.06 12.48
C SER A 277 -17.03 4.75 13.30
N SER A 278 -15.95 3.96 13.21
CA SER A 278 -15.78 2.68 13.94
C SER A 278 -15.18 2.84 15.35
N ARG A 279 -14.61 4.01 15.69
CA ARG A 279 -14.04 4.27 17.01
C ARG A 279 -15.11 4.69 18.03
N PRO A 280 -14.89 4.52 19.35
CA PRO A 280 -15.78 5.05 20.38
C PRO A 280 -16.00 6.56 20.26
N LEU A 281 -17.21 7.04 20.56
CA LEU A 281 -17.60 8.45 20.38
C LEU A 281 -16.64 9.45 21.06
N LEU A 282 -16.15 9.12 22.26
CA LEU A 282 -15.17 9.95 22.98
C LEU A 282 -13.84 10.08 22.20
N ASP A 283 -13.38 9.01 21.55
CA ASP A 283 -12.13 9.01 20.77
C ASP A 283 -12.29 9.74 19.44
N GLN A 284 -13.47 9.66 18.82
CA GLN A 284 -13.82 10.48 17.65
C GLN A 284 -13.73 11.96 17.98
N ILE A 285 -14.44 12.41 19.04
CA ILE A 285 -14.46 13.80 19.49
C ILE A 285 -13.05 14.27 19.88
N ARG A 286 -12.31 13.46 20.66
CA ARG A 286 -10.93 13.76 21.08
C ARG A 286 -10.01 14.01 19.88
N LYS A 287 -10.13 13.20 18.83
CA LYS A 287 -9.30 13.32 17.64
C LYS A 287 -9.65 14.53 16.78
N ILE A 288 -10.94 14.75 16.51
CA ILE A 288 -11.42 15.95 15.78
C ILE A 288 -10.92 17.22 16.47
N LEU A 289 -11.02 17.30 17.81
CA LEU A 289 -10.53 18.43 18.59
C LEU A 289 -9.00 18.58 18.58
N LYS A 290 -8.26 17.46 18.60
CA LYS A 290 -6.80 17.48 18.57
C LYS A 290 -6.27 18.05 17.26
N ASP A 291 -6.97 17.82 16.15
CA ASP A 291 -6.61 18.33 14.84
C ASP A 291 -7.14 19.76 14.61
N ALA A 292 -8.41 20.04 14.94
CA ALA A 292 -9.05 21.34 14.72
C ALA A 292 -8.58 22.45 15.70
N LYS A 293 -8.15 22.09 16.92
CA LYS A 293 -7.80 22.98 18.06
C LYS A 293 -8.94 23.84 18.61
N VAL A 294 -9.66 24.54 17.74
CA VAL A 294 -10.81 25.42 18.02
C VAL A 294 -11.92 25.05 17.04
N ILE A 295 -13.13 24.78 17.53
CA ILE A 295 -14.26 24.35 16.70
C ILE A 295 -15.61 24.85 17.25
N SER A 296 -16.55 25.23 16.39
CA SER A 296 -17.94 25.47 16.82
C SER A 296 -18.69 24.15 17.00
N PHE A 297 -19.70 24.11 17.88
CA PHE A 297 -20.50 22.88 18.07
C PHE A 297 -21.20 22.44 16.77
N LYS A 298 -21.62 23.39 15.92
CA LYS A 298 -22.21 23.14 14.60
C LYS A 298 -21.24 22.42 13.65
N GLN A 299 -19.98 22.86 13.59
CA GLN A 299 -18.95 22.19 12.80
C GLN A 299 -18.63 20.79 13.36
N LEU A 300 -18.46 20.66 14.68
CA LEU A 300 -18.26 19.35 15.31
C LEU A 300 -19.40 18.38 14.99
N ARG A 301 -20.65 18.86 15.03
CA ARG A 301 -21.83 18.04 14.71
C ARG A 301 -21.89 17.62 13.25
N SER A 302 -21.38 18.42 12.31
CA SER A 302 -21.26 18.03 10.90
C SER A 302 -20.18 16.96 10.63
N MET A 303 -19.24 16.76 11.56
CA MET A 303 -18.15 15.78 11.47
C MET A 303 -18.45 14.47 12.20
N ILE A 304 -19.54 14.39 12.97
CA ILE A 304 -19.93 13.21 13.76
C ILE A 304 -21.21 12.62 13.22
N ASP A 305 -21.23 11.30 13.08
CA ASP A 305 -22.38 10.53 12.60
C ASP A 305 -23.69 10.90 13.33
N SER A 306 -24.73 11.15 12.52
CA SER A 306 -26.10 11.46 12.95
C SER A 306 -26.68 10.48 13.98
N LYS A 307 -26.21 9.21 14.01
CA LYS A 307 -26.64 8.19 14.99
C LYS A 307 -26.42 8.57 16.46
N HIS A 308 -25.45 9.43 16.74
CA HIS A 308 -25.16 9.88 18.11
C HIS A 308 -26.06 11.04 18.50
N LYS A 309 -26.59 11.06 19.73
CA LYS A 309 -27.43 12.17 20.23
C LYS A 309 -26.57 13.34 20.69
N ASP A 310 -27.07 14.56 20.48
CA ASP A 310 -26.40 15.80 20.89
C ASP A 310 -26.03 15.80 22.39
N THR A 311 -26.89 15.23 23.25
CA THR A 311 -26.63 15.05 24.69
C THR A 311 -25.35 14.25 24.99
N ASP A 312 -25.10 13.19 24.21
CA ASP A 312 -23.96 12.30 24.40
C ASP A 312 -22.68 12.95 23.87
N VAL A 313 -22.78 13.59 22.70
CA VAL A 313 -21.69 14.41 22.13
C VAL A 313 -21.28 15.50 23.12
N LEU A 314 -22.24 16.25 23.68
CA LEU A 314 -21.98 17.32 24.66
C LEU A 314 -21.38 16.77 25.97
N LYS A 315 -21.84 15.61 26.45
CA LYS A 315 -21.30 14.97 27.66
C LYS A 315 -19.83 14.58 27.50
N TYR A 316 -19.43 14.07 26.33
CA TYR A 316 -18.03 13.74 26.05
C TYR A 316 -17.21 14.98 25.71
N LEU A 317 -17.74 15.94 24.96
CA LEU A 317 -17.08 17.19 24.59
C LEU A 317 -16.58 17.96 25.83
N GLN A 318 -17.39 18.06 26.88
CA GLN A 318 -17.00 18.70 28.15
C GLN A 318 -15.83 18.01 28.88
N GLN A 319 -15.47 16.77 28.53
CA GLN A 319 -14.34 16.03 29.11
C GLN A 319 -13.02 16.26 28.33
N VAL A 320 -13.08 16.85 27.14
CA VAL A 320 -11.93 16.99 26.22
C VAL A 320 -11.77 18.40 25.64
N ALA A 321 -12.74 19.29 25.86
CA ALA A 321 -12.70 20.69 25.46
C ALA A 321 -13.25 21.60 26.58
N VAL A 322 -12.97 22.89 26.45
CA VAL A 322 -13.51 23.99 27.26
C VAL A 322 -14.14 25.03 26.35
N LEU A 323 -15.16 25.74 26.82
CA LEU A 323 -15.87 26.75 26.05
C LEU A 323 -15.20 28.13 26.23
N VAL A 324 -14.81 28.78 25.15
CA VAL A 324 -14.22 30.14 25.13
C VAL A 324 -14.92 30.95 24.03
N GLN A 325 -15.49 32.10 24.39
CA GLN A 325 -16.27 32.97 23.47
C GLN A 325 -17.37 32.23 22.64
N GLY A 326 -17.92 31.14 23.18
CA GLY A 326 -18.94 30.31 22.50
C GLY A 326 -18.39 29.25 21.53
N ASN A 327 -17.06 29.16 21.37
CA ASN A 327 -16.38 28.12 20.62
C ASN A 327 -15.71 27.11 21.56
N TRP A 328 -15.56 25.87 21.11
CA TRP A 328 -14.94 24.79 21.88
C TRP A 328 -13.45 24.71 21.56
N VAL A 329 -12.62 24.82 22.59
CA VAL A 329 -11.16 24.73 22.51
C VAL A 329 -10.69 23.43 23.18
N VAL A 330 -9.84 22.66 22.51
CA VAL A 330 -9.31 21.39 23.02
C VAL A 330 -8.53 21.59 24.34
N GLN A 331 -8.73 20.72 25.34
CA GLN A 331 -8.06 20.80 26.65
C GLN A 331 -6.54 20.55 26.56
N ASN A 332 -5.81 21.04 27.56
CA ASN A 332 -4.33 21.05 27.54
C ASN A 332 -3.72 19.64 27.54
N ASP A 333 -4.26 18.71 28.34
CA ASP A 333 -3.77 17.32 28.47
C ASP A 333 -3.76 16.56 27.12
N LEU A 334 -4.50 17.04 26.10
CA LEU A 334 -4.54 16.47 24.74
C LEU A 334 -3.55 17.11 23.76
N VAL A 335 -3.07 18.32 24.07
CA VAL A 335 -2.11 19.08 23.25
C VAL A 335 -0.69 18.90 23.78
N PHE A 336 -0.51 19.01 25.10
CA PHE A 336 0.77 18.85 25.79
C PHE A 336 0.65 17.73 26.84
N PRO A 337 0.95 16.47 26.48
CA PRO A 337 0.98 15.36 27.44
C PRO A 337 2.05 15.58 28.50
N LYS A 338 1.74 15.22 29.76
CA LYS A 338 2.54 15.52 30.97
C LYS A 338 3.99 15.01 30.91
N ASP A 339 4.24 13.95 30.16
CA ASP A 339 5.58 13.34 30.01
C ASP A 339 6.41 13.91 28.83
N LYS A 340 5.98 15.01 28.21
CA LYS A 340 6.66 15.62 27.05
C LYS A 340 7.19 17.02 27.32
N THR A 341 8.23 17.38 26.56
CA THR A 341 8.81 18.73 26.52
C THR A 341 8.39 19.48 25.25
N SER A 342 8.48 20.80 25.26
CA SER A 342 8.21 21.63 24.07
C SER A 342 9.16 21.32 22.91
N SER A 343 8.68 21.57 21.69
CA SER A 343 9.39 21.24 20.44
C SER A 343 10.67 22.06 20.24
N GLN A 344 10.75 23.23 20.87
CA GLN A 344 11.71 24.28 20.51
C GLN A 344 12.76 24.51 21.61
N ASN A 345 12.33 24.80 22.85
CA ASN A 345 13.24 25.04 23.98
C ASN A 345 13.25 23.92 25.05
N GLY A 346 12.56 22.80 24.81
CA GLY A 346 12.54 21.67 25.74
C GLY A 346 11.81 21.93 27.07
N ILE A 347 10.86 22.86 27.08
CA ILE A 347 10.16 23.30 28.30
C ILE A 347 9.18 22.21 28.77
N ASN A 348 9.08 22.01 30.09
CA ASN A 348 8.15 21.07 30.68
C ASN A 348 6.68 21.41 30.31
N SER A 349 5.93 20.40 29.85
CA SER A 349 4.51 20.51 29.47
C SER A 349 3.63 21.17 30.54
N ASP A 350 3.87 21.00 31.84
CA ASP A 350 3.11 21.66 32.91
C ASP A 350 3.16 23.20 32.81
N LEU A 351 4.29 23.76 32.37
CA LEU A 351 4.42 25.21 32.16
C LEU A 351 3.70 25.66 30.89
N MET A 352 3.75 24.86 29.82
CA MET A 352 2.99 25.11 28.58
C MET A 352 1.47 25.03 28.82
N CYS A 353 1.01 24.05 29.59
CA CYS A 353 -0.37 23.91 30.03
C CYS A 353 -0.85 25.12 30.84
N ARG A 354 -0.05 25.58 31.82
CA ARG A 354 -0.37 26.79 32.58
C ARG A 354 -0.41 28.03 31.69
N ALA A 355 0.55 28.18 30.78
CA ALA A 355 0.59 29.33 29.89
C ALA A 355 -0.62 29.38 28.95
N ARG A 356 -1.00 28.22 28.40
CA ARG A 356 -2.21 28.07 27.58
C ARG A 356 -3.49 28.34 28.35
N ASP A 357 -3.60 27.87 29.60
CA ASP A 357 -4.73 28.19 30.49
C ASP A 357 -4.87 29.70 30.72
N TYR A 358 -3.76 30.41 30.95
CA TYR A 358 -3.79 31.86 31.11
C TYR A 358 -4.20 32.57 29.81
N ILE A 359 -3.63 32.20 28.67
CA ILE A 359 -3.97 32.79 27.36
C ILE A 359 -5.47 32.59 27.05
N LEU A 360 -6.02 31.40 27.29
CA LEU A 360 -7.44 31.12 27.13
C LEU A 360 -8.31 31.92 28.10
N LEU A 361 -7.89 32.07 29.36
CA LEU A 361 -8.57 32.93 30.33
C LEU A 361 -8.60 34.39 29.85
N THR A 362 -7.50 34.94 29.32
CA THR A 362 -7.46 36.31 28.77
C THR A 362 -8.43 36.47 27.59
N PHE A 363 -8.56 35.45 26.74
CA PHE A 363 -9.59 35.41 25.68
C PHE A 363 -11.03 35.29 26.21
N THR A 364 -11.28 34.89 27.47
CA THR A 364 -12.64 34.98 28.05
C THR A 364 -13.03 36.41 28.44
N GLU A 365 -12.04 37.30 28.59
CA GLU A 365 -12.23 38.68 29.04
C GLU A 365 -12.11 39.70 27.90
N ASN A 366 -11.21 39.44 26.95
CA ASN A 366 -10.89 40.35 25.86
C ASN A 366 -11.05 39.65 24.50
N GLU A 367 -11.54 40.39 23.49
CA GLU A 367 -11.63 39.89 22.11
C GLU A 367 -10.25 39.76 21.45
N PHE A 368 -9.33 40.65 21.80
CA PHE A 368 -7.96 40.72 21.31
C PHE A 368 -6.98 40.61 22.47
N VAL A 369 -5.83 39.97 22.25
CA VAL A 369 -4.78 39.79 23.26
C VAL A 369 -3.40 40.12 22.68
N LYS A 370 -2.59 40.89 23.42
CA LYS A 370 -1.25 41.31 22.98
C LYS A 370 -0.16 40.41 23.58
N ARG A 371 0.77 39.93 22.73
CA ARG A 371 1.89 39.04 23.15
C ARG A 371 2.74 39.66 24.27
N GLU A 372 2.92 40.98 24.24
CA GLU A 372 3.67 41.73 25.26
C GLU A 372 3.03 41.71 26.65
N GLU A 373 1.70 41.70 26.72
CA GLU A 373 0.97 41.65 27.99
C GLU A 373 1.05 40.25 28.59
N ILE A 374 0.87 39.22 27.75
CA ILE A 374 1.07 37.81 28.12
C ILE A 374 2.50 37.60 28.66
N SER A 375 3.52 38.08 27.94
CA SER A 375 4.93 37.86 28.29
C SER A 375 5.37 38.55 29.60
N LYS A 376 4.68 39.60 30.04
CA LYS A 376 4.95 40.24 31.35
C LYS A 376 4.49 39.39 32.53
N VAL A 377 3.46 38.56 32.33
CA VAL A 377 2.86 37.72 33.38
C VAL A 377 3.41 36.29 33.32
N ILE A 378 3.47 35.72 32.11
CA ILE A 378 4.00 34.39 31.86
C ILE A 378 5.51 34.47 31.62
N LYS A 379 6.30 33.90 32.53
CA LYS A 379 7.76 33.79 32.43
C LYS A 379 8.19 32.67 31.47
N LEU A 380 7.71 32.70 30.23
CA LEU A 380 8.10 31.81 29.13
C LEU A 380 8.81 32.60 28.00
N PRO A 381 9.66 31.94 27.20
CA PRO A 381 10.20 32.51 25.97
C PRO A 381 9.10 32.93 24.97
N ALA A 382 9.41 33.89 24.10
CA ALA A 382 8.45 34.47 23.17
C ALA A 382 7.97 33.45 22.12
N GLU A 383 8.85 32.53 21.72
CA GLU A 383 8.63 31.48 20.73
C GLU A 383 7.53 30.51 21.18
N GLU A 384 7.50 30.18 22.48
CA GLU A 384 6.59 29.22 23.08
C GLU A 384 5.18 29.83 23.27
N ILE A 385 5.13 31.12 23.59
CA ILE A 385 3.88 31.91 23.62
C ILE A 385 3.32 32.02 22.19
N GLU A 386 4.19 32.20 21.19
CA GLU A 386 3.80 32.28 19.78
C GLU A 386 3.35 30.92 19.21
N GLU A 387 3.96 29.80 19.61
CA GLU A 387 3.46 28.45 19.28
C GLU A 387 2.03 28.26 19.82
N ILE A 388 1.78 28.62 21.09
CA ILE A 388 0.45 28.49 21.69
C ILE A 388 -0.58 29.40 20.99
N LEU A 389 -0.21 30.66 20.70
CA LEU A 389 -1.11 31.61 20.02
C LEU A 389 -1.41 31.18 18.58
N THR A 390 -0.42 30.74 17.81
CA THR A 390 -0.62 30.27 16.42
C THR A 390 -1.56 29.07 16.33
N ASN A 391 -1.60 28.21 17.37
CA ASN A 391 -2.54 27.09 17.47
C ASN A 391 -3.99 27.49 17.85
N LEU A 392 -4.25 28.74 18.23
CA LEU A 392 -5.52 29.19 18.81
C LEU A 392 -6.12 30.42 18.12
N ALA A 393 -5.27 31.26 17.53
CA ALA A 393 -5.57 32.62 17.14
C ALA A 393 -4.83 33.02 15.85
N THR A 394 -5.26 34.13 15.28
CA THR A 394 -4.67 34.79 14.11
C THR A 394 -4.26 36.21 14.48
N VAL A 395 -3.24 36.74 13.81
CA VAL A 395 -2.75 38.11 14.04
C VAL A 395 -3.59 39.11 13.26
N VAL A 396 -4.13 40.09 13.95
CA VAL A 396 -4.79 41.28 13.41
C VAL A 396 -3.81 42.46 13.56
N PRO A 397 -3.49 43.20 12.48
CA PRO A 397 -2.66 44.40 12.56
C PRO A 397 -3.18 45.39 13.61
N GLU A 398 -2.26 46.01 14.36
CA GLU A 398 -2.50 46.99 15.44
C GLU A 398 -3.23 46.47 16.71
N ASP A 399 -4.25 45.61 16.56
CA ASP A 399 -5.06 45.11 17.67
C ASP A 399 -4.42 43.93 18.43
N GLY A 400 -3.67 43.04 17.75
CA GLY A 400 -3.00 41.89 18.36
C GLY A 400 -3.57 40.55 17.88
N TRP A 401 -3.71 39.57 18.79
CA TRP A 401 -4.20 38.23 18.45
C TRP A 401 -5.69 38.07 18.72
N LYS A 402 -6.43 37.46 17.78
CA LYS A 402 -7.86 37.14 17.88
C LYS A 402 -8.11 35.66 17.56
N LEU A 403 -9.02 35.00 18.28
CA LEU A 403 -9.30 33.57 18.08
C LEU A 403 -9.61 33.20 16.62
N LEU A 404 -9.17 32.00 16.21
CA LEU A 404 -9.35 31.43 14.85
C LEU A 404 -10.81 31.41 14.38
N ILE A 405 -11.76 31.27 15.30
CA ILE A 405 -13.20 31.30 15.03
C ILE A 405 -13.79 32.50 15.80
N PRO A 406 -14.57 33.38 15.16
CA PRO A 406 -15.15 34.54 15.82
C PRO A 406 -16.13 34.14 16.93
N PRO A 407 -16.40 35.03 17.92
CA PRO A 407 -17.37 34.78 18.99
C PRO A 407 -18.74 34.36 18.44
N ASN A 408 -19.35 33.35 19.03
CA ASN A 408 -20.66 32.85 18.59
C ASN A 408 -21.63 32.66 19.77
N THR A 409 -22.79 33.33 19.73
CA THR A 409 -23.83 33.20 20.74
C THR A 409 -24.75 31.99 20.55
N GLU A 410 -24.76 31.37 19.36
CA GLU A 410 -25.68 30.26 19.02
C GLU A 410 -25.60 29.10 20.03
N PHE A 411 -24.38 28.71 20.42
CA PHE A 411 -24.17 27.66 21.41
C PHE A 411 -24.70 28.06 22.79
N THR A 412 -24.33 29.24 23.25
CA THR A 412 -24.74 29.80 24.56
C THR A 412 -26.25 29.94 24.67
N SER A 413 -26.94 30.31 23.58
CA SER A 413 -28.41 30.42 23.54
C SER A 413 -29.11 29.06 23.57
N LYS A 414 -28.54 28.04 22.92
CA LYS A 414 -29.15 26.68 22.84
C LYS A 414 -28.83 25.79 24.06
N HIS A 415 -27.67 26.00 24.70
CA HIS A 415 -27.17 25.17 25.81
C HIS A 415 -26.70 26.04 26.98
N SER A 416 -27.61 26.86 27.51
CA SER A 416 -27.34 27.83 28.56
C SER A 416 -26.86 27.19 29.87
N ASP A 417 -27.29 25.97 30.18
CA ASP A 417 -26.85 25.22 31.36
C ASP A 417 -25.36 24.81 31.29
N ILE A 418 -24.90 24.37 30.11
CA ILE A 418 -23.50 24.02 29.84
C ILE A 418 -22.67 25.30 29.84
N ALA A 419 -23.15 26.35 29.18
CA ALA A 419 -22.45 27.64 29.14
C ALA A 419 -22.27 28.24 30.54
N HIS A 420 -23.29 28.18 31.41
CA HIS A 420 -23.18 28.63 32.80
C HIS A 420 -22.16 27.80 33.60
N ARG A 421 -22.15 26.47 33.45
CA ARG A 421 -21.15 25.60 34.11
C ARG A 421 -19.72 25.87 33.62
N GLN A 422 -19.54 26.16 32.33
CA GLN A 422 -18.24 26.55 31.77
C GLN A 422 -17.80 27.95 32.25
N ALA A 423 -18.73 28.90 32.42
CA ALA A 423 -18.43 30.21 33.01
C ALA A 423 -17.96 30.08 34.47
N LEU A 424 -18.61 29.25 35.28
CA LEU A 424 -18.20 28.97 36.66
C LEU A 424 -16.82 28.28 36.75
N HIS A 425 -16.51 27.39 35.79
CA HIS A 425 -15.17 26.82 35.65
C HIS A 425 -14.10 27.89 35.42
N TRP A 426 -14.33 28.81 34.48
CA TRP A 426 -13.41 29.93 34.23
C TRP A 426 -13.31 30.91 35.39
N GLU A 427 -14.40 31.19 36.12
CA GLU A 427 -14.35 32.00 37.33
C GLU A 427 -13.49 31.35 38.44
N THR A 428 -13.56 30.02 38.56
CA THR A 428 -12.75 29.25 39.51
C THR A 428 -11.26 29.28 39.11
N LYS A 429 -10.96 29.06 37.83
CA LYS A 429 -9.60 29.23 37.26
C LYS A 429 -9.06 30.65 37.46
N ARG A 430 -9.89 31.68 37.29
CA ARG A 430 -9.53 33.08 37.53
C ARG A 430 -9.14 33.33 39.00
N LYS A 431 -9.87 32.78 39.97
CA LYS A 431 -9.54 32.90 41.40
C LYS A 431 -8.20 32.23 41.72
N GLN A 432 -8.00 30.99 41.25
CA GLN A 432 -6.72 30.27 41.37
C GLN A 432 -5.54 31.05 40.76
N TRP A 433 -5.73 31.66 39.59
CA TRP A 433 -4.70 32.48 38.95
C TRP A 433 -4.38 33.77 39.71
N LYS A 434 -5.38 34.43 40.32
CA LYS A 434 -5.16 35.59 41.19
C LYS A 434 -4.37 35.21 42.44
N GLU A 435 -4.76 34.15 43.14
CA GLU A 435 -4.04 33.64 44.31
C GLU A 435 -2.57 33.29 43.99
N LEU A 436 -2.31 32.66 42.83
CA LEU A 436 -0.95 32.37 42.37
C LEU A 436 -0.15 33.64 42.06
N LEU A 437 -0.78 34.66 41.46
CA LEU A 437 -0.10 35.92 41.13
C LEU A 437 0.20 36.74 42.39
N ASP A 438 -0.73 36.78 43.33
CA ASP A 438 -0.56 37.43 44.64
C ASP A 438 0.54 36.73 45.47
N ALA A 439 0.61 35.39 45.41
CA ALA A 439 1.70 34.62 46.03
C ALA A 439 3.07 34.87 45.36
N LEU A 440 3.12 35.13 44.05
CA LEU A 440 4.36 35.54 43.37
C LEU A 440 4.80 36.97 43.74
N ASN A 441 3.85 37.87 44.00
CA ASN A 441 4.12 39.24 44.40
C ASN A 441 4.55 39.35 45.88
N HIS A 442 4.04 38.48 46.75
CA HIS A 442 4.41 38.42 48.17
C HIS A 442 5.66 37.54 48.42
N GLN A 443 6.83 37.94 47.90
CA GLN A 443 8.07 37.45 48.50
C GLN A 443 8.20 38.03 49.92
N PRO A 444 8.42 37.21 50.96
CA PRO A 444 8.68 37.73 52.30
C PRO A 444 9.99 38.51 52.30
N GLN A 445 9.93 39.80 52.63
CA GLN A 445 11.14 40.58 52.91
C GLN A 445 11.95 39.84 53.97
N ARG A 446 13.20 39.47 53.64
CA ARG A 446 14.16 38.95 54.62
C ARG A 446 14.29 39.97 55.76
N GLN A 447 13.66 39.70 56.90
CA GLN A 447 13.94 40.44 58.11
C GLN A 447 15.43 40.29 58.41
N ARG A 448 16.14 41.42 58.47
CA ARG A 448 17.53 41.45 58.94
C ARG A 448 17.54 40.96 60.38
N GLN A 449 18.01 39.73 60.62
CA GLN A 449 18.44 39.33 61.96
C GLN A 449 19.53 40.31 62.41
N ARG A 450 19.20 41.15 63.39
CA ARG A 450 20.19 41.91 64.14
C ARG A 450 20.99 40.91 64.96
N SER A 451 22.27 40.78 64.67
CA SER A 451 23.20 40.02 65.49
C SER A 451 23.27 40.65 66.89
N ILE A 452 22.72 39.98 67.90
CA ILE A 452 23.06 40.26 69.29
C ILE A 452 24.41 39.60 69.55
N ARG A 453 25.41 40.43 69.83
CA ARG A 453 26.76 40.03 70.22
C ARG A 453 26.82 40.07 71.75
N GLU A 454 26.85 38.92 72.39
CA GLU A 454 27.43 38.85 73.73
C GLU A 454 28.97 38.70 73.63
N SER A 455 29.65 39.14 74.67
CA SER A 455 31.07 39.49 74.69
C SER A 455 31.89 38.47 75.49
N ILE A 456 33.19 38.77 75.64
CA ILE A 456 34.23 38.08 76.43
C ILE A 456 35.00 37.01 75.59
N GLY A 457 36.31 37.17 75.37
CA GLY A 457 37.18 38.28 75.78
C GLY A 457 38.62 38.20 75.26
N SER A 458 39.42 39.22 75.63
CA SER A 458 40.90 39.33 75.58
C SER A 458 41.60 39.04 74.23
N GLU A 459 42.14 40.07 73.56
CA GLU A 459 43.58 40.49 73.63
C GLU A 459 44.52 39.53 72.85
N ASN A 460 45.49 39.98 72.04
CA ASN A 460 45.99 41.33 71.80
C ASN A 460 46.55 41.49 70.36
N GLU A 461 47.16 42.64 70.06
CA GLU A 461 47.90 42.98 68.84
C GLU A 461 48.97 41.91 68.45
N GLU A 462 49.44 41.73 67.20
CA GLU A 462 50.13 42.73 66.38
C GLU A 462 50.19 42.43 64.85
N ARG A 463 50.21 43.52 64.10
CA ARG A 463 51.04 43.87 62.90
C ARG A 463 51.78 42.82 62.04
N ASN A 464 51.71 43.12 60.74
CA ASN A 464 52.80 43.20 59.74
C ASN A 464 53.20 42.01 58.83
N VAL A 465 53.05 42.29 57.52
CA VAL A 465 54.10 42.30 56.46
C VAL A 465 55.00 41.06 56.28
N GLY A 466 55.09 40.56 55.03
CA GLY A 466 56.37 40.07 54.51
C GLY A 466 56.31 38.98 53.43
N ARG A 467 56.91 39.25 52.26
CA ARG A 467 57.16 38.24 51.20
C ARG A 467 58.48 37.49 51.43
N GLY A 468 58.52 36.19 51.10
CA GLY A 468 59.74 35.39 50.86
C GLY A 468 59.38 33.90 50.87
N LYS A 469 59.33 33.10 49.79
CA LYS A 469 60.12 32.91 48.55
C LYS A 469 61.34 31.95 48.75
N LYS A 470 61.40 30.94 47.86
CA LYS A 470 62.47 29.94 47.57
C LYS A 470 62.34 28.55 48.25
N THR A 471 62.04 27.49 47.46
CA THR A 471 62.95 26.40 46.95
C THR A 471 63.11 25.25 47.97
N VAL A 472 63.23 23.95 47.66
CA VAL A 472 63.89 23.20 46.56
C VAL A 472 63.14 21.86 46.31
N ARG A 473 63.42 21.22 45.16
CA ARG A 473 63.39 19.76 44.84
C ARG A 473 63.50 18.79 46.05
N ASP A 474 63.07 17.51 45.99
CA ASP A 474 63.35 16.56 44.88
C ASP A 474 62.35 15.39 44.71
N SER A 475 62.58 14.59 43.66
CA SER A 475 61.72 13.54 43.10
C SER A 475 61.98 12.10 43.59
N SER A 476 60.96 11.22 43.47
CA SER A 476 61.00 9.77 43.08
C SER A 476 59.54 9.26 42.96
N ILE A 477 59.03 8.68 41.85
CA ILE A 477 59.20 7.30 41.30
C ILE A 477 58.80 6.22 42.35
N SER A 478 58.02 5.14 42.13
CA SER A 478 57.50 4.36 40.98
C SER A 478 56.34 3.43 41.50
N ASP A 479 55.43 2.78 40.76
CA ASP A 479 55.00 2.80 39.34
C ASP A 479 53.64 2.05 39.13
N ASP A 480 53.20 1.92 37.86
CA ASP A 480 52.27 0.91 37.29
C ASP A 480 50.75 0.87 37.63
N GLY A 481 49.92 0.58 36.61
CA GLY A 481 48.48 0.26 36.74
C GLY A 481 47.58 0.68 35.56
N ALA A 482 47.61 -0.04 34.45
CA ALA A 482 46.95 0.35 33.19
C ALA A 482 45.40 0.22 33.15
N ALA A 483 44.74 1.13 32.41
CA ALA A 483 44.03 0.83 31.14
C ALA A 483 42.96 1.89 30.78
N ALA A 484 43.13 2.59 29.65
CA ALA A 484 42.10 3.42 29.02
C ALA A 484 42.15 3.26 27.49
N VAL A 485 40.98 3.21 26.84
CA VAL A 485 40.85 2.96 25.39
C VAL A 485 40.49 4.26 24.66
N GLU A 486 41.29 4.64 23.66
CA GLU A 486 41.00 5.77 22.76
C GLU A 486 40.11 5.39 21.55
N PRO A 487 39.38 6.36 20.96
CA PRO A 487 38.67 6.19 19.69
C PRO A 487 39.51 6.59 18.46
N VAL A 488 39.39 5.83 17.37
CA VAL A 488 40.13 6.04 16.12
C VAL A 488 39.51 7.13 15.23
N LYS A 489 40.37 7.99 14.65
CA LYS A 489 39.99 9.04 13.68
C LYS A 489 40.06 8.56 12.22
N THR A 490 39.15 9.04 11.39
CA THR A 490 39.11 8.81 9.94
C THR A 490 40.14 9.65 9.18
N LYS A 491 40.68 9.13 8.07
CA LYS A 491 41.54 9.87 7.12
C LYS A 491 41.08 9.65 5.67
N LYS A 492 41.00 10.74 4.91
CA LYS A 492 40.76 10.74 3.44
C LYS A 492 42.03 10.33 2.69
N ASN A 493 41.87 9.81 1.47
CA ASN A 493 42.84 10.04 0.38
C ASN A 493 42.15 10.02 -1.01
N VAL A 494 42.88 10.46 -2.04
CA VAL A 494 42.32 11.06 -3.28
C VAL A 494 43.07 10.61 -4.55
N LYS A 495 42.34 10.42 -5.66
CA LYS A 495 42.81 10.19 -7.07
C LYS A 495 43.53 8.84 -7.32
N SER A 496 43.63 8.30 -8.54
CA SER A 496 43.64 8.92 -9.90
C SER A 496 43.04 8.06 -11.05
N ARG A 497 42.81 8.72 -12.21
CA ARG A 497 42.38 8.15 -13.51
C ARG A 497 43.37 7.15 -14.13
N LYS A 498 42.87 6.25 -14.99
CA LYS A 498 43.33 6.15 -16.40
C LYS A 498 42.28 5.49 -17.33
N VAL A 499 42.41 5.77 -18.62
CA VAL A 499 41.60 5.27 -19.76
C VAL A 499 42.59 4.67 -20.76
N SER A 500 42.23 3.58 -21.45
CA SER A 500 42.81 3.19 -22.75
C SER A 500 41.95 2.13 -23.44
N GLU A 501 41.82 2.26 -24.76
CA GLU A 501 40.99 1.44 -25.68
C GLU A 501 41.77 0.22 -26.24
N THR A 502 41.11 -0.55 -27.12
CA THR A 502 41.64 -1.58 -28.06
C THR A 502 42.30 -2.80 -27.41
N THR A 503 41.78 -4.01 -27.65
CA THR A 503 41.67 -4.65 -28.99
C THR A 503 40.37 -5.44 -29.12
#